data_AF-A0A1C6B359-F1
#
_entry.id   AF-A0A1C6B359-F1
#
_cell.length_a   1.000
_cell.length_b   1.000
_cell.length_c   1.000
_cell.angle_alpha   90.00
_cell.angle_beta   90.00
_cell.angle_gamma   90.00
#
_symmetry.space_group_name_H-M   'P 1'
#
loop_
_entity.id
_entity.type
_entity.pdbx_description
1 polymer ?
#
loop_
_entity_poly.entity_id
_entity_poly.type
_entity_poly.pdbx_seq_one_letter_code
_entity_poly.pdbx_strand_id
1 'polypeptide(L)' 'MFLFKGDYWAHPKTINGVRYEVYSFYAGDKNVFDKIGDLIVDSFQSANIDELTNEFSVDSDMAIEEE' A
#
# COMPACT_ATOMS: atom_id res chain seq x y z
N MET A 1 -4.46 -10.89 -10.55
CA MET A 1 -3.78 -10.07 -9.51
C MET A 1 -2.76 -10.98 -8.86
N PHE A 2 -1.49 -10.57 -8.80
CA PHE A 2 -0.45 -11.40 -8.22
C PHE A 2 -0.46 -11.24 -6.71
N LEU A 3 -0.77 -12.29 -5.96
CA LEU A 3 -0.91 -12.20 -4.51
C LEU A 3 0.32 -12.72 -3.78
N PHE A 4 1.00 -13.73 -4.34
CA PHE A 4 2.08 -14.45 -3.67
C PHE A 4 3.26 -14.71 -4.60
N LYS A 5 4.42 -15.03 -4.01
CA LYS A 5 5.61 -15.44 -4.77
C LYS A 5 5.31 -16.74 -5.54
N GLY A 6 5.60 -16.74 -6.84
CA GLY A 6 5.31 -17.87 -7.72
C GLY A 6 3.87 -17.90 -8.25
N ASP A 7 3.05 -16.92 -7.90
CA ASP A 7 1.76 -16.70 -8.54
C ASP A 7 1.96 -16.28 -10.01
N TYR A 8 1.12 -16.80 -10.89
CA TYR A 8 1.20 -16.56 -12.32
C TYR A 8 -0.19 -16.38 -12.91
N TRP A 9 -0.27 -15.58 -13.98
CA TRP A 9 -1.50 -15.38 -14.72
C TRP A 9 -1.27 -15.78 -16.17
N ALA A 10 -2.02 -16.79 -16.62
CA ALA A 10 -2.12 -17.13 -18.03
C ALA A 10 -3.22 -16.31 -18.72
N HIS A 11 -2.86 -15.65 -19.83
CA HIS A 11 -3.77 -14.95 -20.71
C HIS A 11 -3.84 -15.68 -22.05
N PRO A 12 -4.76 -16.67 -22.19
CA PRO A 12 -4.96 -17.35 -23.45
C PRO A 12 -5.68 -16.42 -24.44
N LYS A 13 -5.22 -16.40 -25.68
CA LYS A 13 -5.85 -15.68 -26.78
C LYS A 13 -5.72 -16.47 -28.08
N THR A 14 -6.81 -16.62 -28.80
CA THR A 14 -6.79 -17.21 -30.15
C THR A 14 -6.80 -16.09 -31.19
N ILE A 15 -5.83 -16.10 -32.10
CA ILE A 15 -5.75 -15.16 -33.23
C ILE A 15 -5.61 -15.98 -34.50
N ASN A 16 -6.55 -15.81 -35.45
CA ASN A 16 -6.58 -16.55 -36.73
C ASN A 16 -6.49 -18.08 -36.57
N GLY A 17 -7.17 -18.64 -35.56
CA GLY A 17 -7.17 -20.08 -35.28
C GLY A 17 -5.92 -20.61 -34.55
N VAL A 18 -4.90 -19.78 -34.33
CA VAL A 18 -3.71 -20.13 -33.55
C VAL A 18 -3.90 -19.72 -32.09
N ARG A 19 -3.64 -20.64 -31.15
CA ARG A 19 -3.72 -20.38 -29.71
C ARG A 19 -2.39 -19.82 -29.21
N TYR A 20 -2.45 -18.63 -28.63
CA TYR A 20 -1.35 -17.98 -27.94
C TYR A 20 -1.64 -17.99 -26.44
N GLU A 21 -0.62 -18.28 -25.63
CA GLU A 21 -0.70 -18.21 -24.17
C GLU A 21 0.42 -17.30 -23.70
N VAL A 22 0.04 -16.16 -23.11
CA VAL A 22 0.98 -15.25 -22.46
C VAL A 22 0.95 -15.52 -20.98
N TYR A 23 2.12 -15.75 -20.39
CA TYR A 23 2.27 -15.96 -18.95
C TYR A 23 2.96 -14.75 -18.33
N SER A 24 2.33 -14.20 -17.31
CA SER A 24 2.90 -13.17 -16.46
C SER A 24 3.21 -13.78 -15.09
N PHE A 25 4.43 -13.61 -14.61
CA PHE A 25 4.90 -14.20 -13.34
C PHE A 25 5.25 -13.10 -12.35
N TYR A 26 4.88 -13.31 -11.08
CA TYR A 26 5.35 -12.46 -9.99
C TYR A 26 6.64 -13.02 -9.38
N ALA A 27 7.74 -12.32 -9.65
CA ALA A 27 9.07 -12.67 -9.15
C ALA A 27 9.48 -11.86 -7.89
N GLY A 28 8.52 -11.20 -7.23
CA GLY A 28 8.79 -10.44 -6.01
C GLY A 28 9.28 -11.32 -4.87
N ASP A 29 10.21 -10.79 -4.10
CA ASP A 29 10.86 -11.41 -2.96
C ASP A 29 9.98 -11.40 -1.69
N LYS A 30 9.00 -10.49 -1.63
CA LYS A 30 7.93 -10.44 -0.63
C LYS A 30 6.56 -10.57 -1.29
N ASN A 31 5.53 -10.96 -0.54
CA ASN A 31 4.17 -10.94 -1.08
C ASN A 31 3.70 -9.47 -1.28
N VAL A 32 2.60 -9.27 -2.03
CA VAL A 32 2.13 -7.91 -2.35
C VAL A 32 1.69 -7.13 -1.10
N PHE A 33 1.12 -7.80 -0.10
CA PHE A 33 0.68 -7.15 1.14
C PHE A 33 1.87 -6.63 1.96
N ASP A 34 2.92 -7.45 2.10
CA ASP A 34 4.16 -7.06 2.79
C ASP A 34 4.80 -5.86 2.08
N LYS A 35 4.86 -5.89 0.74
CA LYS A 35 5.45 -4.79 -0.03
C LYS A 35 4.65 -3.49 0.12
N ILE A 36 3.32 -3.57 0.16
CA ILE A 36 2.45 -2.40 0.41
C ILE A 36 2.62 -1.90 1.84
N GLY A 37 2.69 -2.81 2.82
CA GLY A 37 2.94 -2.48 4.22
C GLY A 37 4.25 -1.71 4.40
N ASP A 38 5.34 -2.19 3.81
CA ASP A 38 6.64 -1.50 3.83
C ASP A 38 6.54 -0.08 3.25
N LEU A 39 5.88 0.08 2.09
CA LEU A 39 5.73 1.40 1.45
C LEU A 39 4.92 2.38 2.31
N ILE A 40 3.90 1.90 3.02
CA ILE A 40 3.11 2.71 3.94
C ILE A 40 3.99 3.15 5.13
N VAL A 41 4.72 2.22 5.73
CA VAL A 41 5.62 2.50 6.86
C VAL A 41 6.69 3.52 6.45
N ASP A 42 7.35 3.30 5.30
CA ASP A 42 8.35 4.22 4.76
C ASP A 42 7.76 5.61 4.51
N SER A 43 6.52 5.69 4.01
CA SER A 43 5.84 6.98 3.80
C SER A 43 5.64 7.73 5.11
N PHE A 44 5.19 7.05 6.18
CA PHE A 44 4.99 7.69 7.48
C PHE A 44 6.29 8.08 8.17
N GLN A 45 7.38 7.33 7.93
CA GLN A 45 8.70 7.66 8.45
C GLN A 45 9.39 8.80 7.67
N SER A 46 9.09 8.92 6.36
CA SER A 46 9.63 9.98 5.51
C SER A 46 8.93 11.33 5.71
N ALA A 47 7.70 11.30 6.23
CA ALA A 47 7.06 12.49 6.74
C ALA A 47 7.81 12.89 8.02
N ASN A 48 8.75 13.82 7.90
CA ASN A 48 9.17 14.60 9.04
C ASN A 48 7.87 15.06 9.71
N ILE A 49 7.62 14.58 10.93
CA ILE A 49 6.69 15.24 11.83
C ILE A 49 7.37 16.57 12.04
N ASP A 50 7.03 17.56 11.20
CA ASP A 50 7.36 18.95 11.45
C ASP A 50 7.00 19.14 12.91
N GLU A 51 8.05 19.39 13.70
CA GLU A 51 8.04 19.48 15.14
C GLU A 51 6.73 20.15 15.52
N LEU A 52 5.83 19.42 16.18
CA LEU A 52 4.52 19.92 16.60
C LEU A 52 4.82 21.00 17.63
N THR A 53 5.18 22.18 17.16
CA THR A 53 5.44 23.35 17.97
C THR A 53 4.12 23.62 18.66
N ASN A 54 4.19 23.78 19.99
CA ASN A 54 3.06 24.00 20.88
C ASN A 54 2.18 25.23 20.52
N GLU A 55 2.43 25.89 19.38
CA GLU A 55 1.62 26.94 18.79
C GLU A 55 0.30 26.44 18.19
N PHE A 56 0.11 25.12 17.99
CA PHE A 56 -1.20 24.53 17.65
C PHE A 56 -2.07 24.14 18.86
N SER A 57 -1.64 24.46 20.08
CA SER A 57 -2.51 24.40 21.28
C SER A 57 -3.52 25.54 21.22
N VAL A 58 -4.43 25.48 20.24
CA VAL A 58 -5.65 26.27 20.26
C VAL A 58 -6.42 25.78 21.47
N ASP A 59 -6.57 26.70 22.42
CA ASP A 59 -7.30 26.60 23.67
C ASP A 59 -8.65 25.89 23.44
N SER A 60 -8.64 24.56 23.55
CA SER A 60 -9.86 23.79 23.56
C SER A 60 -10.38 23.94 24.98
N ASP A 61 -10.99 25.10 25.21
CA ASP A 61 -11.74 25.47 26.40
C ASP A 61 -13.00 24.59 26.44
N MET A 62 -12.78 23.28 26.66
CA MET A 62 -13.81 22.39 27.12
C MET A 62 -14.05 22.75 28.58
N ALA A 63 -14.89 23.76 28.77
CA ALA A 63 -15.55 24.02 30.03
C ALA A 63 -16.25 22.72 30.46
N ILE A 64 -15.63 22.00 31.39
CA ILE A 64 -16.31 21.01 32.21
C ILE A 64 -17.04 21.85 33.27
N GLU A 65 -18.36 21.95 33.14
CA GLU A 65 -19.19 22.44 34.24
C GLU A 65 -19.04 21.46 35.41
N GLU A 66 -18.44 21.92 36.51
CA GLU A 66 -18.53 21.23 37.80
C GLU A 66 -19.77 21.76 38.56
N GLU A 67 -20.56 20.78 39.04
CA GLU A 67 -21.81 20.80 39.83
C GLU A 67 -23.16 20.94 39.12
#